data_AF-A0AAD6JLN3-F1
#
_entry.id   AF-A0AAD6JLN3-F1
#
_cell.length_a   1.000
_cell.length_b   1.000
_cell.length_c   1.000
_cell.angle_alpha   90.00
_cell.angle_beta   90.00
_cell.angle_gamma   90.00
#
_symmetry.space_group_name_H-M   'P 1'
#
loop_
_entity.id
_entity.type
_entity.pdbx_description
1 polymer ?
#
loop_
_entity_poly.entity_id
_entity_poly.type
_entity_poly.pdbx_seq_one_letter_code
_entity_poly.pdbx_strand_id
1 'polypeptide(L)'
;MEKSKASAVALNAELRRTKARLLEEVPKLQRLAIKKVKGLSTEELAARNDLVLALPDRIQAIPDGSSAALNQTGGWGTSAPRTEIKFDSDGQFDNEYFQESETSSQFRQEYEMRKMKQDQGLSMISEGLGTLKNMAHDMNEELDRQVPLMDEIDTKVDKATSDLKNTNVRLKDTVNQLRSSRNFCIDIVLLIIILGIAAYLYKFMFHMATPSQQNSGHLHLHPIDTFLV
;
A
#
# COMPACT_ATOMS: atom_id res chain seq x y z
N MET A 1 -3.29 -5.81 -38.70
CA MET A 1 -4.27 -6.43 -37.78
C MET A 1 -3.62 -7.29 -36.69
N GLU A 2 -2.53 -8.01 -36.96
CA GLU A 2 -1.87 -8.91 -35.97
C GLU A 2 -1.21 -8.20 -34.79
N LYS A 3 -0.57 -7.03 -35.00
CA LYS A 3 0.06 -6.24 -33.92
C LYS A 3 -0.93 -5.83 -32.81
N SER A 4 -2.20 -5.60 -33.15
CA SER A 4 -3.25 -5.23 -32.19
C SER A 4 -3.70 -6.43 -31.34
N LYS A 5 -3.79 -7.62 -31.92
CA LYS A 5 -4.12 -8.86 -31.19
C LYS A 5 -2.97 -9.27 -30.25
N ALA A 6 -1.73 -9.15 -30.71
CA ALA A 6 -0.55 -9.45 -29.90
C ALA A 6 -0.44 -8.48 -28.69
N SER A 7 -0.72 -7.19 -28.89
CA SER A 7 -0.76 -6.20 -27.81
C SER A 7 -1.87 -6.51 -26.77
N ALA A 8 -3.08 -6.83 -27.21
CA ALA A 8 -4.17 -7.21 -26.31
C ALA A 8 -3.85 -8.49 -25.49
N VAL A 9 -3.19 -9.48 -26.10
CA VAL A 9 -2.75 -10.69 -25.40
C VAL A 9 -1.66 -10.38 -24.37
N ALA A 10 -0.71 -9.49 -24.70
CA ALA A 10 0.33 -9.05 -23.78
C ALA A 10 -0.26 -8.32 -22.56
N LEU A 11 -1.19 -7.39 -22.78
CA LEU A 11 -1.90 -6.65 -21.73
C LEU A 11 -2.74 -7.57 -20.84
N ASN A 12 -3.47 -8.53 -21.43
CA ASN A 12 -4.21 -9.53 -20.65
C ASN A 12 -3.29 -10.44 -19.83
N ALA A 13 -2.11 -10.77 -20.34
CA ALA A 13 -1.11 -11.54 -19.60
C ALA A 13 -0.51 -10.73 -18.44
N GLU A 14 -0.29 -9.43 -18.62
CA GLU A 14 0.13 -8.52 -17.57
C GLU A 14 -0.93 -8.35 -16.49
N LEU A 15 -2.21 -8.23 -16.87
CA LEU A 15 -3.34 -8.14 -15.94
C LEU A 15 -3.43 -9.39 -15.04
N ARG A 16 -3.16 -10.58 -15.59
CA ARG A 16 -3.07 -11.81 -14.78
C ARG A 16 -1.91 -11.80 -13.79
N ARG A 17 -0.75 -11.27 -14.20
CA ARG A 17 0.43 -11.17 -13.32
C ARG A 17 0.18 -10.18 -12.19
N THR A 18 -0.42 -9.03 -12.47
CA THR A 18 -0.75 -8.02 -11.44
C THR A 18 -1.83 -8.53 -10.50
N LYS A 19 -2.88 -9.19 -11.01
CA LYS A 19 -3.91 -9.85 -10.19
C LYS A 19 -3.33 -10.87 -9.21
N ALA A 20 -2.41 -11.72 -9.67
CA ALA A 20 -1.73 -12.69 -8.82
C ALA A 20 -0.88 -12.02 -7.72
N ARG A 21 -0.14 -10.95 -8.06
CA ARG A 21 0.63 -10.16 -7.07
C ARG A 21 -0.29 -9.51 -6.04
N LEU A 22 -1.41 -8.93 -6.47
CA LEU A 22 -2.36 -8.30 -5.56
C LEU A 22 -2.96 -9.31 -4.59
N LEU A 23 -3.32 -10.52 -5.06
CA LEU A 23 -3.82 -11.60 -4.20
C LEU A 23 -2.78 -12.06 -3.16
N GLU A 24 -1.49 -12.04 -3.49
CA GLU A 24 -0.40 -12.36 -2.56
C GLU A 24 -0.26 -11.32 -1.43
N GLU A 25 -0.65 -10.06 -1.68
CA GLU A 25 -0.57 -8.97 -0.70
C GLU A 25 -1.80 -8.90 0.22
N VAL A 26 -2.95 -9.47 -0.16
CA VAL A 26 -4.19 -9.42 0.64
C VAL A 26 -4.01 -10.00 2.07
N PRO A 27 -3.33 -11.15 2.30
CA PRO A 27 -3.09 -11.66 3.65
C PRO A 27 -2.30 -10.69 4.53
N LYS A 28 -1.40 -9.88 3.96
CA LYS A 28 -0.66 -8.85 4.70
C LYS A 28 -1.59 -7.70 5.08
N LEU A 29 -2.46 -7.28 4.17
CA LEU A 29 -3.49 -6.26 4.44
C LEU A 29 -4.49 -6.72 5.50
N GLN A 30 -4.91 -7.99 5.51
CA GLN A 30 -5.78 -8.56 6.54
C GLN A 30 -5.17 -8.45 7.94
N ARG A 31 -3.87 -8.78 8.07
CA ARG A 31 -3.15 -8.64 9.35
C ARG A 31 -3.06 -7.19 9.82
N LEU A 32 -2.86 -6.26 8.89
CA LEU A 32 -2.80 -4.82 9.20
C LEU A 32 -4.18 -4.25 9.54
N ALA A 33 -5.24 -4.74 8.92
CA ALA A 33 -6.61 -4.28 9.15
C ALA A 33 -7.13 -4.62 10.56
N ILE A 34 -6.67 -5.72 11.15
CA ILE A 34 -7.03 -6.12 12.53
C ILE A 34 -6.22 -5.33 13.58
N LYS A 35 -5.10 -4.73 13.19
CA LYS A 35 -4.22 -4.00 14.10
C LYS A 35 -4.89 -2.70 14.55
N LYS A 36 -5.16 -2.58 15.85
CA LYS A 36 -5.70 -1.35 16.44
C LYS A 36 -4.71 -0.21 16.32
N VAL A 37 -5.15 0.88 15.69
CA VAL A 37 -4.39 2.14 15.58
C VAL A 37 -5.00 3.14 16.57
N LYS A 38 -4.15 3.92 17.25
CA LYS A 38 -4.59 4.93 18.21
C LYS A 38 -5.39 6.02 17.48
N GLY A 39 -6.62 6.26 17.93
CA GLY A 39 -7.52 7.27 17.36
C GLY A 39 -8.56 6.75 16.36
N LEU A 40 -8.60 5.44 16.08
CA LEU A 40 -9.62 4.84 15.21
C LEU A 40 -10.77 4.25 16.05
N SER A 41 -12.02 4.53 15.66
CA SER A 41 -13.18 3.98 16.35
C SER A 41 -13.32 2.47 16.09
N THR A 42 -14.06 1.77 16.96
CA THR A 42 -14.33 0.34 16.78
C THR A 42 -15.14 0.05 15.51
N GLU A 43 -16.02 0.98 15.13
CA GLU A 43 -16.83 0.91 13.92
C GLU A 43 -15.98 1.08 12.65
N GLU A 44 -15.07 2.05 12.64
CA GLU A 44 -14.13 2.26 11.53
C GLU A 44 -13.17 1.08 11.36
N LEU A 45 -12.75 0.44 12.46
CA LEU A 45 -11.93 -0.76 12.41
C LEU A 45 -12.69 -1.95 11.80
N ALA A 46 -13.97 -2.11 12.13
CA ALA A 46 -14.83 -3.14 11.56
C ALA A 46 -15.08 -2.90 10.07
N ALA A 47 -15.39 -1.67 9.66
CA ALA A 47 -15.53 -1.29 8.25
C ALA A 47 -14.25 -1.53 7.45
N ARG A 48 -13.08 -1.22 8.03
CA ARG A 48 -11.77 -1.55 7.43
C ARG A 48 -11.58 -3.05 7.24
N ASN A 49 -11.96 -3.85 8.23
CA ASN A 49 -11.83 -5.29 8.16
C ASN A 49 -12.72 -5.87 7.05
N ASP A 50 -13.97 -5.42 6.98
CA ASP A 50 -14.95 -5.83 5.97
C ASP A 50 -14.49 -5.48 4.55
N LEU A 51 -13.96 -4.26 4.35
CA LEU A 51 -13.40 -3.83 3.07
C LEU A 51 -12.24 -4.74 2.61
N VAL A 52 -11.39 -5.15 3.55
CA VAL A 52 -10.24 -6.02 3.26
C VAL A 52 -10.66 -7.48 3.05
N LEU A 53 -11.75 -7.92 3.69
CA LEU A 53 -12.37 -9.23 3.45
C LEU A 53 -13.03 -9.31 2.07
N ALA A 54 -13.63 -8.22 1.57
CA ALA A 54 -14.23 -8.16 0.24
C ALA A 54 -13.20 -7.97 -0.90
N LEU A 55 -11.95 -7.65 -0.57
CA LEU A 55 -10.90 -7.32 -1.55
C LEU A 55 -10.50 -8.49 -2.47
N PRO A 56 -10.32 -9.74 -1.98
CA PRO A 56 -10.03 -10.90 -2.83
C PRO A 56 -11.10 -11.15 -3.91
N ASP A 57 -12.38 -11.04 -3.53
CA ASP A 57 -13.50 -11.29 -4.44
C ASP A 57 -13.59 -10.21 -5.51
N ARG A 58 -13.37 -8.95 -5.11
CA ARG A 58 -13.29 -7.82 -6.05
C ARG A 58 -12.13 -7.95 -7.02
N ILE A 59 -10.96 -8.43 -6.57
CA ILE A 59 -9.81 -8.70 -7.44
C ILE A 59 -10.15 -9.83 -8.42
N GLN A 60 -10.80 -10.89 -7.95
CA GLN A 60 -11.21 -12.03 -8.77
C GLN A 60 -12.27 -11.68 -9.82
N ALA A 61 -13.18 -10.76 -9.51
CA ALA A 61 -14.22 -10.28 -10.42
C ALA A 61 -13.69 -9.45 -11.60
N ILE A 62 -12.42 -9.00 -11.58
CA ILE A 62 -11.82 -8.28 -12.71
C ILE A 62 -11.68 -9.23 -13.90
N PRO A 63 -12.25 -8.92 -15.08
CA PRO A 63 -12.14 -9.77 -16.27
C PRO A 63 -10.74 -9.70 -16.88
N ASP A 64 -9.98 -10.78 -16.82
CA ASP A 64 -8.58 -10.84 -17.34
C ASP A 64 -8.48 -11.36 -18.78
N GLY A 65 -9.57 -11.24 -19.54
CA GLY A 65 -9.71 -11.75 -20.90
C GLY A 65 -9.53 -13.27 -21.05
N SER A 66 -9.44 -14.03 -19.94
CA SER A 66 -9.28 -15.50 -19.93
C SER A 66 -10.60 -16.23 -19.83
N SER A 67 -11.61 -15.59 -19.25
CA SER A 67 -13.00 -15.98 -19.43
C SER A 67 -13.38 -15.57 -20.84
N ALA A 68 -13.27 -16.51 -21.77
CA ALA A 68 -14.09 -16.52 -22.97
C ALA A 68 -15.48 -15.94 -22.59
N ALA A 69 -16.11 -15.08 -23.39
CA ALA A 69 -16.73 -15.50 -24.65
C ALA A 69 -17.41 -16.89 -24.58
N LEU A 70 -17.77 -17.34 -23.38
CA LEU A 70 -18.56 -18.51 -23.06
C LEU A 70 -19.74 -18.01 -22.23
N ASN A 71 -20.58 -17.20 -22.85
CA ASN A 71 -21.91 -17.65 -23.18
C ASN A 71 -22.60 -16.60 -24.05
N GLN A 72 -23.14 -17.12 -25.15
CA GLN A 72 -23.96 -16.46 -26.17
C GLN A 72 -23.17 -15.70 -27.23
N THR A 73 -22.81 -16.39 -28.32
CA THR A 73 -23.41 -16.14 -29.65
C THR A 73 -22.89 -17.18 -30.64
N GLY A 74 -23.83 -17.96 -31.19
CA GLY A 74 -23.88 -18.36 -32.60
C GLY A 74 -22.66 -19.05 -33.19
N GLY A 75 -22.82 -20.34 -33.47
CA GLY A 75 -21.82 -21.12 -34.18
C GLY A 75 -21.47 -20.51 -35.55
N TRP A 76 -20.18 -20.46 -35.81
CA TRP A 76 -19.65 -20.40 -37.16
C TRP A 76 -18.61 -21.50 -37.29
N GLY A 77 -19.04 -22.62 -37.88
CA GLY A 77 -18.17 -23.73 -38.22
C GLY A 77 -17.07 -23.27 -39.17
N THR A 78 -15.84 -23.64 -38.85
CA THR A 78 -14.70 -23.52 -39.75
C THR A 78 -14.37 -24.90 -40.30
N SER A 79 -14.54 -25.04 -41.63
CA SER A 79 -13.80 -25.86 -42.61
C SER A 79 -13.62 -27.36 -42.33
N ALA A 80 -13.92 -28.29 -43.26
CA ALA A 80 -13.37 -28.44 -44.62
C ALA A 80 -14.21 -29.53 -45.39
N PRO A 81 -13.99 -29.90 -46.69
CA PRO A 81 -12.68 -30.11 -47.32
C PRO A 81 -12.45 -29.40 -48.67
N ARG A 82 -11.15 -29.22 -48.98
CA ARG A 82 -10.61 -28.91 -50.31
C ARG A 82 -11.16 -29.89 -51.34
N THR A 83 -11.79 -29.39 -52.39
CA THR A 83 -11.85 -30.11 -53.66
C THR A 83 -10.51 -29.96 -54.36
N GLU A 84 -9.92 -31.12 -54.60
CA GLU A 84 -8.75 -31.40 -55.41
C GLU A 84 -8.88 -30.74 -56.80
N ILE A 85 -8.06 -29.72 -57.07
CA ILE A 85 -7.94 -29.14 -58.42
C ILE A 85 -6.99 -30.05 -59.20
N LYS A 86 -7.55 -30.97 -60.00
CA LYS A 86 -6.83 -31.69 -61.05
C LYS A 86 -6.77 -30.81 -62.28
N PHE A 87 -5.56 -30.49 -62.71
CA PHE A 87 -5.30 -29.78 -63.96
C PHE A 87 -4.95 -30.82 -65.03
N ASP A 88 -5.95 -31.29 -65.77
CA ASP A 88 -5.73 -31.96 -67.04
C ASP A 88 -5.95 -30.91 -68.14
N SER A 89 -4.83 -30.42 -68.69
CA SER A 89 -4.81 -29.63 -69.91
C SER A 89 -5.08 -30.56 -71.09
N ASP A 90 -6.12 -30.27 -71.88
CA ASP A 90 -6.04 -30.31 -73.35
C ASP A 90 -7.36 -29.85 -74.01
N GLY A 91 -7.22 -28.88 -74.92
CA GLY A 91 -8.06 -28.79 -76.11
C GLY A 91 -9.32 -27.92 -76.06
N GLN A 92 -9.41 -27.06 -77.08
CA GLN A 92 -10.63 -26.43 -77.62
C GLN A 92 -11.10 -25.11 -76.99
N PHE A 93 -10.65 -24.00 -77.59
CA PHE A 93 -11.27 -22.69 -77.44
C PHE A 93 -12.61 -22.67 -78.19
N ASP A 94 -13.69 -23.04 -77.50
CA ASP A 94 -15.04 -22.79 -77.98
C ASP A 94 -15.61 -21.52 -77.32
N ASN A 95 -16.10 -20.64 -78.21
CA ASN A 95 -16.62 -19.30 -77.97
C ASN A 95 -18.02 -19.35 -77.33
N GLU A 96 -18.15 -19.98 -76.16
CA GLU A 96 -19.45 -20.17 -75.49
C GLU A 96 -19.41 -19.74 -74.00
N TYR A 97 -18.73 -18.62 -73.72
CA TYR A 97 -18.64 -18.03 -72.38
C TYR A 97 -19.65 -16.89 -72.11
N PHE A 98 -20.57 -16.65 -73.04
CA PHE A 98 -21.61 -15.61 -72.93
C PHE A 98 -23.01 -16.23 -72.84
N GLN A 99 -23.18 -17.25 -71.99
CA GLN A 99 -24.49 -17.56 -71.45
C GLN A 99 -24.60 -16.89 -70.09
N GLU A 100 -25.00 -15.61 -70.13
CA GLU A 100 -25.47 -14.81 -69.00
C GLU A 100 -26.71 -15.49 -68.42
N SER A 101 -26.51 -16.54 -67.62
CA SER A 101 -27.58 -17.17 -66.89
C SER A 101 -27.95 -16.29 -65.69
N GLU A 102 -29.23 -16.26 -65.36
CA GLU A 102 -29.86 -15.51 -64.25
C GLU A 102 -29.19 -15.73 -62.87
N THR A 103 -28.29 -16.71 -62.74
CA THR A 103 -27.44 -16.91 -61.56
C THR A 103 -26.34 -15.85 -61.39
N SER A 104 -25.92 -15.16 -62.46
CA SER A 104 -24.89 -14.10 -62.40
C SER A 104 -25.39 -12.81 -61.74
N SER A 105 -26.67 -12.47 -61.92
CA SER A 105 -27.28 -11.27 -61.32
C SER A 105 -27.45 -11.43 -59.80
N GLN A 106 -27.82 -12.63 -59.32
CA GLN A 106 -27.90 -12.93 -57.89
C GLN A 106 -26.51 -12.88 -57.21
N PHE A 107 -25.47 -13.36 -57.89
CA PHE A 107 -24.10 -13.29 -57.36
C PHE A 107 -23.57 -11.85 -57.30
N ARG A 108 -23.89 -11.01 -58.30
CA ARG A 108 -23.57 -9.57 -58.27
C ARG A 108 -24.31 -8.86 -57.15
N GLN A 109 -25.59 -9.18 -56.93
CA GLN A 109 -26.39 -8.57 -55.86
C GLN A 109 -25.91 -8.99 -54.47
N GLU A 110 -25.53 -10.26 -54.28
CA GLU A 110 -24.94 -10.75 -53.03
C GLU A 110 -23.56 -10.14 -52.78
N TYR A 111 -22.76 -9.95 -53.84
CA TYR A 111 -21.48 -9.25 -53.77
C TYR A 111 -21.64 -7.78 -53.37
N GLU A 112 -22.60 -7.06 -53.97
CA GLU A 112 -22.90 -5.68 -53.63
C GLU A 112 -23.41 -5.54 -52.19
N MET A 113 -24.25 -6.48 -51.74
CA MET A 113 -24.74 -6.49 -50.35
C MET A 113 -23.61 -6.76 -49.34
N ARG A 114 -22.65 -7.64 -49.67
CA ARG A 114 -21.44 -7.85 -48.87
C ARG A 114 -20.54 -6.63 -48.84
N LYS A 115 -20.39 -5.94 -49.98
CA LYS A 115 -19.58 -4.72 -50.09
C LYS A 115 -20.18 -3.59 -49.25
N MET A 116 -21.49 -3.38 -49.30
CA MET A 116 -22.17 -2.36 -48.50
C MET A 116 -22.01 -2.60 -46.99
N LYS A 117 -22.08 -3.86 -46.53
CA LYS A 117 -21.82 -4.22 -45.12
C LYS A 117 -20.37 -3.97 -44.70
N GLN A 118 -19.40 -4.19 -45.60
CA GLN A 118 -17.99 -3.90 -45.32
C GLN A 118 -17.74 -2.39 -45.24
N ASP A 119 -18.32 -1.59 -46.13
CA ASP A 119 -18.20 -0.12 -46.08
C ASP A 119 -18.79 0.45 -44.80
N GLN A 120 -19.91 -0.11 -44.32
CA GLN A 120 -20.50 0.26 -43.04
C GLN A 120 -19.57 -0.07 -41.86
N GLY A 121 -18.90 -1.23 -41.90
CA GLY A 121 -17.89 -1.61 -40.91
C GLY A 121 -16.66 -0.70 -40.94
N LEU A 122 -16.20 -0.31 -42.13
CA LEU A 122 -15.08 0.63 -42.31
C LEU A 122 -15.42 2.02 -41.78
N SER A 123 -16.66 2.48 -41.94
CA SER A 123 -17.14 3.74 -41.36
C SER A 123 -17.07 3.74 -39.84
N MET A 124 -17.55 2.68 -39.19
CA MET A 124 -17.49 2.55 -37.73
C MET A 124 -16.05 2.48 -37.21
N ILE A 125 -15.16 1.81 -37.94
CA ILE A 125 -13.73 1.76 -37.62
C ILE A 125 -13.09 3.14 -37.77
N SER A 126 -13.42 3.89 -38.82
CA SER A 126 -12.93 5.24 -39.05
C SER A 126 -13.36 6.20 -37.92
N GLU A 127 -14.61 6.10 -37.48
CA GLU A 127 -15.14 6.89 -36.36
C GLU A 127 -14.43 6.53 -35.06
N GLY A 128 -14.31 5.23 -34.74
CA GLY A 128 -13.59 4.77 -33.55
C GLY A 128 -12.11 5.16 -33.54
N LEU A 129 -11.46 5.19 -34.70
CA LEU A 129 -10.09 5.67 -34.84
C LEU A 129 -9.99 7.18 -34.61
N GLY A 130 -11.00 7.95 -35.05
CA GLY A 130 -11.13 9.38 -34.74
C GLY A 130 -11.26 9.63 -33.24
N THR A 131 -12.09 8.86 -32.55
CA THR A 131 -12.23 8.94 -31.09
C THR A 131 -10.93 8.60 -30.36
N LEU A 132 -10.23 7.55 -30.79
CA LEU A 132 -8.95 7.16 -30.20
C LEU A 132 -7.86 8.23 -30.43
N LYS A 133 -7.85 8.87 -31.60
CA LYS A 133 -6.95 9.98 -31.90
C LYS A 133 -7.17 11.16 -30.97
N ASN A 134 -8.42 11.50 -30.68
CA ASN A 134 -8.76 12.59 -29.77
C ASN A 134 -8.32 12.26 -28.33
N MET A 135 -8.62 11.05 -27.83
CA MET A 135 -8.13 10.61 -26.51
C MET A 135 -6.60 10.60 -26.42
N ALA A 136 -5.90 10.15 -27.46
CA ALA A 136 -4.45 10.16 -27.48
C ALA A 136 -3.88 11.58 -27.46
N HIS A 137 -4.58 12.54 -28.09
CA HIS A 137 -4.20 13.95 -28.06
C HIS A 137 -4.41 14.56 -26.67
N ASP A 138 -5.57 14.30 -26.06
CA ASP A 138 -5.89 14.77 -24.70
C ASP A 138 -4.91 14.20 -23.66
N MET A 139 -4.52 12.92 -23.79
CA MET A 139 -3.48 12.32 -22.95
C MET A 139 -2.11 12.96 -23.16
N ASN A 140 -1.75 13.34 -24.39
CA ASN A 140 -0.47 14.00 -24.66
C ASN A 140 -0.42 15.39 -24.04
N GLU A 141 -1.51 16.16 -24.14
CA GLU A 141 -1.60 17.50 -23.54
C GLU A 141 -1.60 17.44 -22.01
N GLU A 142 -2.26 16.44 -21.42
CA GLU A 142 -2.23 16.20 -19.97
C GLU A 142 -0.86 15.71 -19.49
N LEU A 143 -0.14 14.89 -20.28
CA LEU A 143 1.24 14.49 -19.99
C LEU A 143 2.18 15.70 -20.04
N ASP A 144 2.06 16.55 -21.07
CA ASP A 144 2.81 17.81 -21.18
C ASP A 144 2.47 18.79 -20.01
N ARG A 145 1.22 18.78 -19.52
CA ARG A 145 0.80 19.52 -18.30
C ARG A 145 1.27 18.88 -16.99
N GLN A 146 1.58 17.58 -16.95
CA GLN A 146 2.07 16.87 -15.76
C GLN A 146 3.59 16.98 -15.54
N VAL A 147 4.36 17.44 -16.53
CA VAL A 147 5.80 17.70 -16.40
C VAL A 147 6.16 18.65 -15.22
N PRO A 148 5.46 19.78 -14.98
CA PRO A 148 5.75 20.66 -13.84
C PRO A 148 5.33 20.11 -12.46
N LEU A 149 4.68 18.94 -12.36
CA LEU A 149 4.25 18.37 -11.07
C LEU A 149 5.30 17.44 -10.42
N MET A 150 6.34 17.03 -11.15
CA MET A 150 7.40 16.17 -10.62
C MET A 150 8.38 16.91 -9.69
N ASP A 151 8.72 18.16 -10.00
CA ASP A 151 9.61 18.98 -9.14
C ASP A 151 8.95 19.32 -7.79
N GLU A 152 7.63 19.47 -7.76
CA GLU A 152 6.90 19.75 -6.53
C GLU A 152 6.75 18.52 -5.63
N ILE A 153 6.80 17.31 -6.21
CA ILE A 153 6.74 16.06 -5.46
C ILE A 153 8.10 15.76 -4.83
N ASP A 154 9.20 15.84 -5.58
CA ASP A 154 10.56 15.62 -5.03
C ASP A 154 10.87 16.63 -3.92
N THR A 155 10.52 17.91 -4.11
CA THR A 155 10.71 18.93 -3.07
C THR A 155 9.86 18.70 -1.83
N LYS A 156 8.61 18.21 -1.96
CA LYS A 156 7.76 17.85 -0.82
C LYS A 156 8.27 16.61 -0.09
N VAL A 157 8.81 15.63 -0.82
CA VAL A 157 9.41 14.41 -0.24
C VAL A 157 10.70 14.73 0.51
N ASP A 158 11.58 15.56 -0.05
CA ASP A 158 12.81 16.00 0.60
C ASP A 158 12.54 16.83 1.86
N LYS A 159 11.55 17.74 1.78
CA LYS A 159 11.14 18.55 2.94
C LYS A 159 10.57 17.69 4.06
N ALA A 160 9.67 16.75 3.75
CA ALA A 160 9.12 15.82 4.74
C ALA A 160 10.20 14.94 5.37
N THR A 161 11.18 14.49 4.59
CA THR A 161 12.32 13.69 5.08
C THR A 161 13.22 14.51 6.00
N SER A 162 13.50 15.77 5.64
CA SER A 162 14.27 16.70 6.47
C SER A 162 13.57 17.02 7.79
N ASP A 163 12.26 17.26 7.76
CA ASP A 163 11.45 17.50 8.95
C ASP A 163 11.40 16.26 9.88
N LEU A 164 11.26 15.06 9.31
CA LEU A 164 11.34 13.79 10.06
C LEU A 164 12.73 13.57 10.69
N LYS A 165 13.80 13.92 9.99
CA LYS A 165 15.17 13.81 10.52
C LYS A 165 15.40 14.82 11.65
N ASN A 166 14.99 16.07 11.48
CA ASN A 166 15.13 17.11 12.50
C ASN A 166 14.29 16.81 13.74
N THR A 167 13.06 16.33 13.59
CA THR A 167 12.22 15.94 14.73
C THR A 167 12.80 14.75 15.50
N ASN A 168 13.38 13.75 14.82
CA ASN A 168 14.10 12.66 15.49
C ASN A 168 15.33 13.14 16.27
N VAL A 169 16.11 14.07 15.72
CA VAL A 169 17.26 14.65 16.43
C VAL A 169 16.80 15.40 17.68
N ARG A 170 15.79 16.29 17.57
CA ARG A 170 15.23 17.03 18.72
C ARG A 170 14.68 16.09 19.78
N LEU A 171 14.02 14.99 19.38
CA LEU A 171 13.51 13.99 20.31
C LEU A 171 14.66 13.26 21.02
N LYS A 172 15.72 12.87 20.29
CA LYS A 172 16.91 12.23 20.86
C LYS A 172 17.62 13.15 21.85
N ASP A 173 17.77 14.43 21.52
CA ASP A 173 18.36 15.44 22.40
C ASP A 173 17.51 15.63 23.66
N THR A 174 16.18 15.71 23.51
CA THR A 174 15.26 15.81 24.65
C THR A 174 15.37 14.58 25.56
N VAL A 175 15.40 13.37 24.99
CA VAL A 175 15.56 12.12 25.77
C VAL A 175 16.92 12.08 26.49
N ASN A 176 18.00 12.49 25.83
CA ASN A 176 19.32 12.56 26.44
C ASN A 176 19.37 13.60 27.56
N GLN A 177 18.73 14.75 27.38
CA GLN A 177 18.65 15.80 28.39
C GLN A 177 17.86 15.33 29.62
N LEU A 178 16.73 14.63 29.44
CA LEU A 178 15.96 14.03 30.54
C LEU A 178 16.73 12.92 31.27
N ARG A 179 17.55 12.15 30.54
CA ARG A 179 18.43 11.14 31.16
C ARG A 179 19.51 11.82 32.01
N SER A 180 20.09 12.91 31.50
CA SER A 180 21.10 13.69 32.22
C SER A 180 20.54 14.37 33.47
N SER A 181 19.32 14.93 33.41
CA SER A 181 18.70 15.58 34.56
C SER A 181 18.34 14.59 35.68
N ARG A 182 17.90 13.38 35.33
CA ARG A 182 17.66 12.31 36.30
C ARG A 182 18.94 11.88 37.00
N ASN A 183 20.03 11.68 36.24
CA ASN A 183 21.32 11.31 36.82
C ASN A 183 21.85 12.39 37.77
N PHE A 184 21.71 13.67 37.39
CA PHE A 184 22.09 14.80 38.24
C PHE A 184 21.26 14.89 39.53
N CYS A 185 19.94 14.67 39.44
CA CYS A 185 19.05 14.63 40.60
C CYS A 185 19.42 13.49 41.58
N ILE A 186 19.73 12.30 41.05
CA ILE A 186 20.16 11.14 41.85
C ILE A 186 21.46 11.46 42.60
N ASP A 187 22.43 12.12 41.96
CA ASP A 187 23.71 12.46 42.57
C ASP A 187 23.54 13.42 43.77
N ILE A 188 22.73 14.48 43.61
CA ILE A 188 22.43 15.43 44.70
C ILE A 188 21.77 14.72 45.89
N VAL A 189 20.77 13.85 45.64
CA VAL A 189 20.08 13.11 46.71
C VAL A 189 21.04 12.17 47.44
N LEU A 190 21.91 11.47 46.72
CA LEU A 190 22.93 10.60 47.32
C LEU A 190 23.90 11.38 48.21
N LEU A 191 24.36 12.56 47.77
CA LEU A 191 25.23 13.43 48.57
C LEU A 191 24.55 13.87 49.87
N ILE A 192 23.26 14.25 49.84
CA ILE A 192 22.50 14.64 51.03
C ILE A 192 22.43 13.49 52.04
N ILE A 193 22.17 12.25 51.58
CA ILE A 193 22.09 11.07 52.44
C ILE A 193 23.46 10.79 53.09
N ILE A 194 24.55 10.83 52.32
CA ILE A 194 25.91 10.60 52.85
C ILE A 194 26.27 11.66 53.89
N LEU A 195 25.98 12.94 53.62
CA LEU A 195 26.23 14.03 54.56
C LEU A 195 25.40 13.89 55.84
N GLY A 196 24.13 13.48 55.73
CA GLY A 196 23.27 13.22 56.87
C GLY A 196 23.80 12.12 57.78
N ILE A 197 24.24 11.00 57.18
CA ILE A 197 24.87 9.88 57.92
C ILE A 197 26.17 10.35 58.57
N ALA A 198 27.03 11.07 57.85
CA ALA A 198 28.28 11.59 58.41
C ALA A 198 28.01 12.52 59.60
N ALA A 199 27.10 13.49 59.47
CA ALA A 199 26.73 14.41 60.55
C ALA A 199 26.11 13.67 61.75
N TYR A 200 25.29 12.65 61.51
CA TYR A 200 24.75 11.79 62.56
C TYR A 200 25.86 11.05 63.30
N LEU A 201 26.82 10.46 62.58
CA LEU A 201 27.96 9.78 63.17
C LEU A 201 28.86 10.75 63.95
N TYR A 202 29.13 11.95 63.43
CA TYR A 202 29.88 12.98 64.16
C TYR A 202 29.15 13.39 65.45
N LYS A 203 27.83 13.61 65.38
CA LYS A 203 27.03 13.97 66.55
C LYS A 203 26.96 12.82 67.58
N PHE A 204 26.84 11.58 67.13
CA PHE A 204 26.87 10.39 67.96
C PHE A 204 28.25 10.22 68.63
N MET A 205 29.33 10.33 67.86
CA MET A 205 30.70 10.24 68.36
C MET A 205 30.99 11.38 69.36
N PHE A 206 30.56 12.60 69.06
CA PHE A 206 30.71 13.74 69.96
C PHE A 206 29.92 13.55 71.27
N HIS A 207 28.69 13.03 71.19
CA HIS A 207 27.89 12.72 72.37
C HIS A 207 28.52 11.65 73.26
N MET A 208 29.16 10.64 72.67
CA MET A 208 29.89 9.60 73.40
C MET A 208 31.22 10.10 73.98
N ALA A 209 31.80 11.18 73.41
CA ALA A 209 33.03 11.80 73.89
C ALA A 209 32.82 12.79 75.05
N THR A 210 31.58 13.17 75.35
CA THR A 210 31.25 13.92 76.57
C THR A 210 30.96 12.96 77.73
N PRO A 211 31.89 12.75 78.69
CA PRO A 211 31.60 11.93 79.85
C PRO A 211 30.51 12.61 80.70
N SER A 212 29.44 11.87 80.96
CA SER A 212 28.43 12.24 81.95
C SER A 212 29.11 12.44 83.31
N GLN A 213 29.24 13.68 83.77
CA GLN A 213 29.48 13.97 85.18
C GLN A 213 28.22 13.57 85.95
N GLN A 214 28.16 12.29 86.32
CA GLN A 214 27.19 11.76 87.26
C GLN A 214 27.64 12.18 88.66
N ASN A 215 27.11 13.31 89.15
CA ASN A 215 27.24 13.70 90.54
C ASN A 215 26.44 12.70 91.39
N SER A 216 27.18 11.95 92.21
CA SER A 216 26.71 10.88 93.09
C SER A 216 25.68 11.39 94.11
N GLY A 217 24.52 10.76 94.16
CA GLY A 217 23.76 10.65 95.39
C GLY A 217 24.30 9.50 96.23
N HIS A 218 24.70 9.76 97.48
CA HIS A 218 24.84 8.70 98.50
C HIS A 218 24.50 9.21 99.92
N LEU A 219 23.24 9.00 100.29
CA LEU A 219 22.70 8.37 101.51
C LEU A 219 23.30 8.65 102.93
N HIS A 220 22.37 9.04 103.83
CA HIS A 220 22.20 8.71 105.27
C HIS A 220 23.33 8.94 106.30
N LEU A 221 23.07 9.74 107.35
CA LEU A 221 22.91 9.25 108.73
C LEU A 221 22.37 10.34 109.69
N HIS A 222 21.35 10.00 110.48
CA HIS A 222 20.95 10.70 111.72
C HIS A 222 22.05 10.51 112.79
N PRO A 223 22.11 11.41 113.80
CA PRO A 223 22.14 10.90 115.16
C PRO A 223 21.05 11.51 116.05
N ILE A 224 20.75 10.67 117.04
CA ILE A 224 19.83 10.78 118.16
C ILE A 224 20.60 11.38 119.36
N ASP A 225 19.88 12.12 120.21
CA ASP A 225 20.19 12.59 121.58
C ASP A 225 21.36 13.60 121.74
N THR A 226 21.34 14.62 122.61
CA THR A 226 20.97 14.62 124.04
C THR A 226 21.06 16.06 124.58
N PHE A 227 20.12 16.48 125.47
CA PHE A 227 20.32 17.34 126.66
C PHE A 227 20.82 18.81 126.46
N LEU A 228 20.52 19.84 127.25
CA LEU A 228 19.74 20.08 128.48
C LEU A 228 19.76 21.62 128.71
N VAL A 229 18.74 22.13 129.40
CA VAL A 229 18.59 23.46 130.06
C VAL A 229 18.21 24.64 129.17
#